data_AF-A0AAF0AZL9-F1
#
_entry.id   AF-A0AAF0AZL9-F1
#
_cell.length_a   1.000
_cell.length_b   1.000
_cell.length_c   1.000
_cell.angle_alpha   90.00
_cell.angle_beta   90.00
_cell.angle_gamma   90.00
#
_symmetry.space_group_name_H-M   'P 1'
#
loop_
_entity.id
_entity.type
_entity.pdbx_description
1 polymer ?
#
loop_
_entity_poly.entity_id
_entity_poly.type
_entity_poly.pdbx_seq_one_letter_code
_entity_poly.pdbx_strand_id
1 'polypeptide(L)'
;MSNWTQLRGHNYHFIRAHFNSEGSDYVMKISITDLTRLWGCSYSKDQTIEQAEKERCPIDPFETFDTLIEILSELLLNVSSESNAKLEETKSDESISLICNGKVTKDIQLSWKWSLRLQPAEAMSTMIWFPLTYHFLSSEIRSPAGSLFSIVQDRSQQLHDHSWIDRAAAERSAKSTPSTPKKRPAFVDLISPKRSRINYDFFE
;
A
#
# COMPACT_ATOMS: atom_id res chain seq x y z
N MET A 1 6.21 6.50 6.25
CA MET A 1 5.08 6.02 5.42
C MET A 1 4.02 7.11 5.45
N SER A 2 3.60 7.63 4.30
CA SER A 2 2.48 8.58 4.26
C SER A 2 1.19 7.80 4.51
N ASN A 3 0.57 8.06 5.66
CA ASN A 3 -0.55 7.28 6.17
C ASN A 3 -1.83 7.65 5.40
N TRP A 4 -2.59 6.63 5.01
CA TRP A 4 -3.96 6.81 4.54
C TRP A 4 -4.83 7.20 5.74
N THR A 5 -5.66 8.22 5.58
CA THR A 5 -6.58 8.72 6.61
C THR A 5 -8.01 8.65 6.11
N GLN A 6 -8.96 8.34 6.99
CA GLN A 6 -10.38 8.40 6.61
C GLN A 6 -10.80 9.86 6.34
N LEU A 7 -11.45 10.09 5.21
CA LEU A 7 -12.04 11.39 4.89
C LEU A 7 -13.29 11.61 5.76
N ARG A 8 -13.25 12.60 6.66
CA ARG A 8 -14.39 12.88 7.57
C ARG A 8 -15.63 13.27 6.78
N GLY A 9 -16.79 12.89 7.29
CA GLY A 9 -18.09 13.12 6.63
C GLY A 9 -18.41 12.13 5.52
N HIS A 10 -17.43 11.31 5.10
CA HIS A 10 -17.62 10.29 4.08
C HIS A 10 -17.45 8.90 4.68
N ASN A 11 -18.39 8.02 4.35
CA ASN A 11 -18.29 6.62 4.72
C ASN A 11 -17.36 5.93 3.71
N TYR A 12 -16.42 5.13 4.21
CA TYR A 12 -15.54 4.25 3.42
C TYR A 12 -14.53 4.93 2.48
N HIS A 13 -14.40 6.26 2.48
CA HIS A 13 -13.40 6.96 1.69
C HIS A 13 -12.14 7.25 2.50
N PHE A 14 -11.00 6.88 1.95
CA PHE A 14 -9.68 7.14 2.53
C PHE A 14 -8.89 8.03 1.59
N ILE A 15 -8.18 8.99 2.17
CA ILE A 15 -7.37 9.96 1.44
C ILE A 15 -5.91 9.84 1.85
N ARG A 16 -5.04 10.05 0.88
CA ARG A 16 -3.61 10.27 1.06
C ARG A 16 -3.25 11.49 0.22
N ALA A 17 -2.76 12.53 0.89
CA ALA A 17 -2.33 13.75 0.23
C ALA A 17 -0.89 14.09 0.60
N HIS A 18 -0.17 14.68 -0.35
CA HIS A 18 1.19 15.14 -0.20
C HIS A 18 1.32 16.51 -0.86
N PHE A 19 1.81 17.48 -0.10
CA PHE A 19 2.03 18.86 -0.53
C PHE A 19 3.51 19.19 -0.35
N ASN A 20 4.14 19.73 -1.38
CA ASN A 20 5.53 20.17 -1.36
C ASN A 20 5.70 21.32 -2.35
N SER A 21 5.80 22.56 -1.88
CA SER A 21 5.86 23.73 -2.76
C SER A 21 7.14 23.79 -3.60
N GLU A 22 8.20 23.12 -3.17
CA GLU A 22 9.48 23.00 -3.88
C GLU A 22 9.56 21.75 -4.78
N GLY A 23 8.48 20.97 -4.91
CA GLY A 23 8.48 19.73 -5.67
C GLY A 23 8.77 19.94 -7.16
N SER A 24 9.79 19.24 -7.69
CA SER A 24 10.19 19.34 -9.11
C SER A 24 9.13 18.81 -10.06
N ASP A 25 8.51 17.68 -9.72
CA ASP A 25 7.59 16.97 -10.62
C ASP A 25 6.12 17.31 -10.31
N TYR A 26 5.82 17.47 -9.03
CA TYR A 26 4.49 17.81 -8.54
C TYR A 26 4.61 18.57 -7.23
N VAL A 27 3.79 19.61 -7.09
CA VAL A 27 3.65 20.35 -5.84
C VAL A 27 2.56 19.76 -4.95
N MET A 28 1.61 19.05 -5.56
CA MET A 28 0.52 18.38 -4.88
C MET A 28 0.27 17.01 -5.52
N LYS A 29 0.10 15.99 -4.68
CA LYS A 29 -0.32 14.66 -5.09
C LYS A 29 -1.37 14.16 -4.13
N ILE A 30 -2.55 13.85 -4.65
CA ILE A 30 -3.71 13.43 -3.87
C ILE A 30 -4.22 12.11 -4.43
N SER A 31 -4.55 11.19 -3.54
CA SER A 31 -5.16 9.91 -3.86
C SER A 31 -6.31 9.64 -2.91
N ILE A 32 -7.44 9.20 -3.46
CA ILE A 32 -8.65 8.83 -2.72
C ILE A 32 -9.03 7.41 -3.11
N THR A 33 -9.41 6.59 -2.14
CA THR A 33 -9.89 5.23 -2.38
C THR A 33 -11.12 4.93 -1.55
N ASP A 34 -12.03 4.15 -2.11
CA ASP A 34 -13.16 3.52 -1.41
C ASP A 34 -12.88 2.04 -1.07
N LEU A 35 -11.62 1.61 -1.16
CA LEU A 35 -11.14 0.22 -1.10
C LEU A 35 -11.49 -0.66 -2.30
N THR A 36 -12.23 -0.16 -3.29
CA THR A 36 -12.51 -0.87 -4.55
C THR A 36 -11.87 -0.21 -5.75
N ARG A 37 -11.86 1.13 -5.75
CA ARG A 37 -11.37 2.03 -6.77
C ARG A 37 -10.34 2.97 -6.13
N LEU A 38 -9.48 3.50 -6.99
CA LEU A 38 -8.47 4.47 -6.62
C LEU A 38 -8.57 5.63 -7.59
N TRP A 39 -8.83 6.82 -7.08
CA TRP A 39 -8.74 8.05 -7.84
C TRP A 39 -7.50 8.83 -7.42
N GLY A 40 -6.84 9.46 -8.39
CA GLY A 40 -5.60 10.19 -8.15
C GLY A 40 -5.50 11.43 -9.01
N CYS A 41 -4.78 12.42 -8.50
CA CYS A 41 -4.31 13.57 -9.25
C CYS A 41 -2.92 13.99 -8.77
N SER A 42 -2.15 14.56 -9.70
CA SER A 42 -0.90 15.25 -9.41
C SER A 42 -0.96 16.60 -10.12
N TYR A 43 -0.57 17.66 -9.43
CA TYR A 43 -0.52 19.01 -9.98
C TYR A 43 0.92 19.52 -9.96
N SER A 44 1.36 20.09 -11.07
CA SER A 44 2.59 20.88 -11.14
C SER A 44 2.35 22.30 -10.60
N LYS A 45 3.43 23.05 -10.42
CA LYS A 45 3.37 24.47 -10.04
C LYS A 45 2.51 25.27 -11.03
N ASP A 46 2.79 25.14 -12.32
CA ASP A 46 2.08 25.86 -13.39
C ASP A 46 0.59 25.51 -13.42
N GLN A 47 0.23 24.23 -13.29
CA GLN A 47 -1.18 23.80 -13.24
C GLN A 47 -1.91 24.35 -12.01
N THR A 48 -1.20 24.49 -10.88
CA THR A 48 -1.76 25.05 -9.66
C THR A 48 -2.02 26.55 -9.83
N ILE A 49 -1.08 27.27 -10.45
CA ILE A 49 -1.23 28.70 -10.77
C ILE A 49 -2.40 28.91 -11.72
N GLU A 50 -2.45 28.16 -12.83
CA GLU A 50 -3.54 28.24 -13.82
C GLU A 50 -4.91 27.96 -13.17
N GLN A 51 -4.98 26.97 -12.28
CA GLN A 51 -6.20 26.68 -11.54
C GLN A 51 -6.58 27.83 -10.59
N ALA A 52 -5.61 28.39 -9.86
CA ALA A 52 -5.85 29.51 -8.95
C ALA A 52 -6.40 30.74 -9.71
N GLU A 53 -5.86 31.04 -10.89
CA GLU A 53 -6.38 32.11 -11.75
C GLU A 53 -7.81 31.80 -12.23
N LYS A 54 -8.04 30.58 -12.72
CA LYS A 54 -9.34 30.15 -13.25
C LYS A 54 -10.45 30.18 -12.20
N GLU A 55 -10.14 29.78 -10.98
CA GLU A 55 -11.08 29.75 -9.85
C GLU A 55 -11.17 31.10 -9.11
N ARG A 56 -10.44 32.13 -9.56
CA ARG A 56 -10.32 33.44 -8.91
C ARG A 56 -9.96 33.29 -7.43
N CYS A 57 -8.92 32.51 -7.18
CA CYS A 57 -8.37 32.28 -5.85
C CYS A 57 -8.08 33.63 -5.17
N PRO A 58 -8.48 33.82 -3.90
CA PRO A 58 -8.21 35.06 -3.18
C PRO A 58 -6.73 35.26 -2.81
N ILE A 59 -5.89 34.24 -2.99
CA ILE A 59 -4.46 34.26 -2.74
C ILE A 59 -3.75 34.42 -4.08
N ASP A 60 -2.84 35.39 -4.19
CA ASP A 60 -2.04 35.59 -5.40
C ASP A 60 -0.99 34.45 -5.53
N PRO A 61 -1.13 33.56 -6.53
CA PRO A 61 -0.24 32.42 -6.68
C PRO A 61 1.14 32.79 -7.22
N PHE A 62 1.36 34.00 -7.75
CA PHE A 62 2.65 34.44 -8.29
C PHE A 62 3.58 34.98 -7.20
N GLU A 63 3.03 35.74 -6.25
CA GLU A 63 3.80 36.30 -5.13
C GLU A 63 3.82 35.36 -3.91
N THR A 64 2.73 34.62 -3.68
CA THR A 64 2.52 33.87 -2.42
C THR A 64 2.21 32.39 -2.64
N PHE A 65 2.96 31.75 -3.55
CA PHE A 65 2.76 30.34 -3.90
C PHE A 65 2.91 29.38 -2.71
N ASP A 66 3.95 29.54 -1.91
CA ASP A 66 4.20 28.66 -0.76
C ASP A 66 3.06 28.73 0.25
N THR A 67 2.57 29.95 0.51
CA THR A 67 1.39 30.21 1.37
C THR A 67 0.13 29.54 0.83
N LEU A 68 -0.09 29.57 -0.49
CA LEU A 68 -1.20 28.86 -1.12
C LEU A 68 -1.11 27.36 -0.86
N ILE A 69 0.06 26.75 -1.07
CA ILE A 69 0.27 25.31 -0.85
C ILE A 69 0.08 24.94 0.62
N GLU A 70 0.58 25.75 1.55
CA GLU A 70 0.41 25.55 2.99
C GLU A 70 -1.08 25.57 3.36
N ILE A 71 -1.83 26.60 2.92
CA ILE A 71 -3.28 26.72 3.18
C ILE A 71 -4.05 25.56 2.58
N LEU A 72 -3.74 25.15 1.33
CA LEU A 72 -4.39 23.98 0.71
C LEU A 72 -4.09 22.69 1.46
N SER A 73 -2.88 22.55 1.99
CA SER A 73 -2.50 21.41 2.82
C SER A 73 -3.28 21.39 4.13
N GLU A 74 -3.45 22.54 4.79
CA GLU A 74 -4.24 22.67 6.00
C GLU A 74 -5.72 22.42 5.74
N LEU A 75 -6.28 22.96 4.66
CA LEU A 75 -7.69 22.74 4.30
C LEU A 75 -8.02 21.27 4.10
N LEU A 76 -7.08 20.49 3.58
CA LEU A 76 -7.30 19.08 3.31
C LEU A 76 -6.91 18.17 4.49
N LEU A 77 -5.86 18.51 5.25
CA LEU A 77 -5.29 17.67 6.31
C LEU A 77 -5.75 18.07 7.72
N ASN A 78 -6.23 19.29 7.93
CA ASN A 78 -6.74 19.78 9.21
C ASN A 78 -8.21 19.37 9.39
N VAL A 79 -8.37 18.07 9.60
CA VAL A 79 -9.62 17.29 9.58
C VAL A 79 -10.37 17.37 10.93
N SER A 80 -10.17 18.44 11.69
CA SER A 80 -10.66 18.62 13.07
C SER A 80 -12.09 19.17 13.18
N SER A 81 -12.71 19.58 12.07
CA SER A 81 -14.08 20.14 12.02
C SER A 81 -14.98 19.38 11.01
N GLU A 82 -16.30 19.55 11.13
CA GLU A 82 -17.32 19.00 10.22
C GLU A 82 -16.88 19.17 8.76
N SER A 83 -17.12 18.13 7.94
CA SER A 83 -16.43 17.94 6.66
C SER A 83 -16.51 19.15 5.73
N ASN A 84 -15.43 19.93 5.72
CA ASN A 84 -15.18 20.97 4.73
C ASN A 84 -14.99 20.39 3.31
N ALA A 85 -14.81 19.07 3.22
CA ALA A 85 -14.61 18.30 2.01
C ALA A 85 -15.91 17.66 1.50
N LYS A 86 -16.28 17.98 0.25
CA LYS A 86 -17.36 17.34 -0.50
C LYS A 86 -16.78 16.52 -1.65
N LEU A 87 -17.29 15.30 -1.81
CA LEU A 87 -17.01 14.46 -2.96
C LEU A 87 -18.19 14.54 -3.93
N GLU A 88 -17.89 14.80 -5.20
CA GLU A 88 -18.88 14.78 -6.29
C GLU A 88 -18.39 13.84 -7.39
N GLU A 89 -19.12 12.74 -7.58
CA GLU A 89 -18.87 11.81 -8.68
C GLU A 89 -19.38 12.40 -10.00
N THR A 90 -18.59 12.22 -11.06
CA THR A 90 -19.05 12.54 -12.41
C THR A 90 -19.86 11.39 -12.99
N LYS A 91 -20.79 11.68 -13.91
CA LYS A 91 -21.74 10.72 -14.51
C LYS A 91 -21.12 9.47 -15.14
N SER A 92 -19.80 9.43 -15.35
CA SER A 92 -19.08 8.30 -15.96
C SER A 92 -18.29 7.44 -14.97
N ASP A 93 -18.34 7.67 -13.65
CA ASP A 93 -17.56 6.98 -12.60
C ASP A 93 -16.01 7.08 -12.74
N GLU A 94 -15.51 7.60 -13.87
CA GLU A 94 -14.09 7.71 -14.20
C GLU A 94 -13.39 8.87 -13.48
N SER A 95 -14.15 9.81 -12.92
CA SER A 95 -13.57 10.91 -12.17
C SER A 95 -14.43 11.34 -10.99
N ILE A 96 -13.75 11.78 -9.94
CA ILE A 96 -14.35 12.31 -8.73
C ILE A 96 -13.76 13.70 -8.47
N SER A 97 -14.62 14.63 -8.09
CA SER A 97 -14.24 15.96 -7.69
C SER A 97 -14.21 16.03 -6.16
N LEU A 98 -13.06 16.44 -5.62
CA LEU A 98 -12.93 16.77 -4.21
C LEU A 98 -12.98 18.29 -4.08
N ILE A 99 -13.99 18.80 -3.39
CA ILE A 99 -14.18 20.24 -3.17
C ILE A 99 -13.95 20.51 -1.70
N CYS A 100 -12.97 21.35 -1.36
CA CYS A 100 -12.79 21.83 0.01
C CYS A 100 -13.13 23.31 0.10
N ASN A 101 -13.93 23.65 1.11
CA ASN A 101 -14.24 25.02 1.47
C ASN A 101 -13.61 25.36 2.82
N GLY A 102 -12.94 26.50 2.94
CA GLY A 102 -12.51 26.98 4.24
C GLY A 102 -12.22 28.47 4.26
N LYS A 103 -11.95 28.97 5.46
CA LYS A 103 -11.69 30.40 5.70
C LYS A 103 -10.18 30.63 5.71
N VAL A 104 -9.72 31.55 4.87
CA VAL A 104 -8.31 31.99 4.85
C VAL A 104 -8.10 33.10 5.89
N THR A 105 -9.05 34.03 5.99
CA THR A 105 -9.11 35.07 7.02
C THR A 105 -10.57 35.27 7.46
N LYS A 106 -10.84 36.21 8.39
CA LYS A 106 -12.20 36.44 8.92
C LYS A 106 -13.26 36.68 7.83
N ASP A 107 -12.87 37.32 6.74
CA ASP A 107 -13.77 37.76 5.66
C ASP A 107 -13.52 37.05 4.32
N ILE A 108 -12.46 36.22 4.22
CA ILE A 108 -12.06 35.57 2.96
C ILE A 108 -12.31 34.07 3.05
N GLN A 109 -13.11 33.56 2.11
CA GLN A 109 -13.34 32.13 1.92
C GLN A 109 -12.61 31.64 0.67
N LEU A 110 -12.01 30.45 0.79
CA LEU A 110 -11.39 29.72 -0.29
C LEU A 110 -12.22 28.45 -0.55
N SER A 111 -12.69 28.31 -1.78
CA SER A 111 -13.30 27.09 -2.30
C SER A 111 -12.35 26.54 -3.35
N TRP A 112 -11.78 25.37 -3.12
CA TRP A 112 -10.82 24.74 -4.02
C TRP A 112 -11.31 23.37 -4.48
N LYS A 113 -11.16 23.08 -5.78
CA LYS A 113 -11.63 21.82 -6.39
C LYS A 113 -10.51 20.99 -7.00
N TRP A 114 -10.19 19.85 -6.41
CA TRP A 114 -9.32 18.87 -7.08
C TRP A 114 -10.14 17.93 -7.97
N SER A 115 -9.67 17.72 -9.20
CA SER A 115 -10.28 16.76 -10.13
C SER A 115 -9.43 15.50 -10.17
N LEU A 116 -9.91 14.41 -9.56
CA LEU A 116 -9.20 13.14 -9.49
C LEU A 116 -9.73 12.18 -10.54
N ARG A 117 -8.82 11.49 -11.24
CA ARG A 117 -9.17 10.48 -12.25
C ARG A 117 -8.93 9.09 -11.72
N LEU A 118 -9.78 8.16 -12.16
CA LEU A 118 -9.64 6.74 -11.86
C LEU A 118 -8.26 6.26 -12.33
N GLN A 119 -7.56 5.61 -11.42
CA GLN A 119 -6.24 5.06 -11.66
C GLN A 119 -6.36 3.62 -12.20
N PRO A 120 -5.34 3.14 -12.93
CA PRO A 120 -5.28 1.74 -13.36
C PRO A 120 -5.36 0.77 -12.17
N ALA A 121 -5.88 -0.44 -12.40
CA ALA A 121 -6.04 -1.46 -11.35
C ALA A 121 -4.71 -1.88 -10.68
N GLU A 122 -3.61 -1.76 -11.42
CA GLU A 122 -2.26 -1.98 -10.92
C GLU A 122 -1.88 -0.99 -9.81
N ALA A 123 -2.37 0.25 -9.88
CA ALA A 123 -2.13 1.27 -8.86
C ALA A 123 -2.84 0.91 -7.54
N MET A 124 -4.05 0.36 -7.62
CA MET A 124 -4.78 -0.15 -6.45
C MET A 124 -3.99 -1.27 -5.75
N SER A 125 -3.47 -2.20 -6.54
CA SER A 125 -2.70 -3.34 -6.04
C SER A 125 -1.42 -2.88 -5.33
N THR A 126 -0.68 -1.96 -5.94
CA THR A 126 0.60 -1.47 -5.42
C THR A 126 0.46 -0.52 -4.23
N MET A 127 -0.54 0.35 -4.22
CA MET A 127 -0.69 1.37 -3.18
C MET A 127 -1.45 0.91 -1.94
N ILE A 128 -2.35 -0.07 -2.10
CA ILE A 128 -3.29 -0.47 -1.04
C ILE A 128 -3.17 -1.96 -0.76
N TRP A 129 -3.42 -2.84 -1.74
CA TRP A 129 -3.53 -4.27 -1.47
C TRP A 129 -2.21 -4.93 -1.08
N PHE A 130 -1.09 -4.65 -1.77
CA PHE A 130 0.20 -5.23 -1.41
C PHE A 130 0.69 -4.75 -0.04
N PRO A 131 0.67 -3.45 0.31
CA PRO A 131 1.01 -3.01 1.66
C PRO A 131 0.12 -3.63 2.74
N LEU A 132 -1.19 -3.72 2.50
CA LEU A 132 -2.12 -4.37 3.44
C LEU A 132 -1.81 -5.86 3.59
N THR A 133 -1.64 -6.57 2.48
CA THR A 133 -1.34 -8.01 2.47
C THR A 133 0.01 -8.28 3.13
N TYR A 134 1.02 -7.47 2.85
CA TYR A 134 2.32 -7.54 3.51
C TYR A 134 2.18 -7.30 5.01
N HIS A 135 1.44 -6.26 5.42
CA HIS A 135 1.19 -6.00 6.83
C HIS A 135 0.45 -7.16 7.49
N PHE A 136 -0.58 -7.72 6.86
CA PHE A 136 -1.26 -8.91 7.39
C PHE A 136 -0.25 -10.07 7.52
N LEU A 137 0.42 -10.46 6.44
CA LEU A 137 1.35 -11.59 6.41
C LEU A 137 2.54 -11.45 7.36
N SER A 138 3.00 -10.22 7.62
CA SER A 138 4.11 -9.92 8.54
C SER A 138 3.66 -9.61 9.96
N SER A 139 2.38 -9.28 10.18
CA SER A 139 1.82 -9.12 11.51
C SER A 139 1.70 -10.48 12.20
N GLU A 140 2.05 -10.54 13.48
CA GLU A 140 1.87 -11.71 14.34
C GLU A 140 0.38 -11.98 14.69
N ILE A 141 -0.54 -11.73 13.74
CA ILE A 141 -1.93 -12.12 13.90
C ILE A 141 -1.97 -13.64 13.75
N ARG A 142 -2.24 -14.34 14.86
CA ARG A 142 -2.39 -15.80 14.88
C ARG A 142 -3.51 -16.22 13.95
N SER A 143 -3.13 -16.68 12.79
CA SER A 143 -4.01 -17.24 11.77
C SER A 143 -4.62 -18.55 12.29
N PRO A 144 -5.91 -18.83 12.03
CA PRO A 144 -6.47 -20.13 12.34
C PRO A 144 -5.68 -21.23 11.61
N ALA A 145 -5.33 -22.28 12.36
CA ALA A 145 -4.56 -23.40 11.86
C ALA A 145 -5.25 -24.02 10.62
N GLY A 146 -4.50 -24.21 9.53
CA GLY A 146 -5.02 -24.79 8.29
C GLY A 146 -5.56 -23.77 7.27
N SER A 147 -5.52 -22.46 7.56
CA SER A 147 -5.81 -21.44 6.55
C SER A 147 -4.64 -21.29 5.56
N LEU A 148 -4.93 -20.93 4.30
CA LEU A 148 -3.89 -20.57 3.31
C LEU A 148 -2.89 -19.56 3.86
N PHE A 149 -3.37 -18.63 4.69
CA PHE A 149 -2.53 -17.64 5.34
C PHE A 149 -1.52 -18.26 6.32
N SER A 150 -1.95 -19.23 7.15
CA SER A 150 -1.04 -19.96 8.04
C SER A 150 0.08 -20.70 7.27
N ILE A 151 -0.24 -21.23 6.09
CA ILE A 151 0.74 -21.91 5.22
C ILE A 151 1.74 -20.92 4.62
N VAL A 152 1.28 -19.74 4.19
CA VAL A 152 2.15 -18.69 3.62
C VAL A 152 3.05 -18.09 4.70
N GLN A 153 2.51 -17.84 5.90
CA GLN A 153 3.27 -17.32 7.04
C GLN A 153 4.37 -18.31 7.48
N ASP A 154 4.04 -19.59 7.61
CA ASP A 154 4.98 -20.64 8.00
C ASP A 154 6.10 -20.83 6.96
N ARG A 155 5.75 -20.77 5.66
CA ARG A 155 6.77 -20.78 4.59
C ARG A 155 7.63 -19.53 4.56
N SER A 156 7.07 -18.36 4.82
CA SER A 156 7.83 -17.10 4.91
C SER A 156 8.82 -17.15 6.08
N GLN A 157 8.39 -17.68 7.22
CA GLN A 157 9.24 -17.90 8.40
C GLN A 157 10.39 -18.88 8.09
N GLN A 158 10.10 -20.00 7.43
CA GLN A 158 11.11 -20.98 7.02
C GLN A 158 12.13 -20.42 6.02
N LEU A 159 11.73 -19.49 5.15
CA LEU A 159 12.65 -18.82 4.21
C LEU A 159 13.58 -17.83 4.92
N HIS A 160 13.10 -17.15 5.97
CA HIS A 160 13.89 -16.22 6.76
C HIS A 160 14.75 -16.92 7.83
N ASP A 161 14.37 -18.12 8.25
CA ASP A 161 15.16 -18.93 9.16
C ASP A 161 16.34 -19.60 8.43
N HIS A 162 17.50 -18.94 8.41
CA HIS A 162 18.74 -19.52 7.87
C HIS A 162 19.34 -20.63 8.75
N SER A 163 18.72 -20.98 9.88
CA SER A 163 19.24 -22.02 10.78
C SER A 163 19.27 -23.41 10.14
N TRP A 164 18.57 -23.64 9.02
CA TRP A 164 18.71 -24.89 8.26
C TRP A 164 20.11 -25.05 7.65
N ILE A 165 20.79 -23.94 7.30
CA ILE A 165 22.17 -23.96 6.79
C ILE A 165 23.11 -24.38 7.91
N ASP A 166 22.94 -23.80 9.11
CA ASP A 166 23.75 -24.12 10.28
C ASP A 166 23.49 -25.55 10.78
N ARG A 167 22.24 -26.02 10.77
CA ARG A 167 21.89 -27.42 11.08
C ARG A 167 22.44 -28.39 10.03
N ALA A 168 22.36 -28.05 8.75
CA ALA A 168 22.94 -28.88 7.69
C ALA A 168 24.48 -28.91 7.74
N ALA A 169 25.12 -27.81 8.14
CA ALA A 169 26.56 -27.75 8.38
C ALA A 169 26.95 -28.55 9.63
N ALA A 170 26.18 -28.46 10.71
CA ALA A 170 26.38 -29.23 11.93
C ALA A 170 26.21 -30.75 11.70
N GLU A 171 25.22 -31.19 10.91
CA GLU A 171 25.06 -32.59 10.53
C GLU A 171 26.22 -33.13 9.68
N ARG A 172 26.76 -32.31 8.76
CA ARG A 172 27.94 -32.67 7.97
C ARG A 172 29.17 -32.82 8.86
N SER A 173 29.36 -31.92 9.82
CA SER A 173 30.45 -31.96 10.78
C SER A 173 30.33 -33.11 11.79
N ALA A 174 29.10 -33.50 12.15
CA ALA A 174 28.84 -34.65 13.04
C ALA A 174 29.15 -36.00 12.36
N LYS A 175 28.93 -36.11 11.04
CA LYS A 175 29.24 -37.32 10.25
C LYS A 175 30.73 -37.51 9.93
N SER A 176 31.57 -36.54 10.22
CA SER A 176 33.03 -36.60 9.98
C SER A 176 33.85 -37.12 11.18
N THR A 177 33.24 -37.80 12.15
CA THR A 177 34.02 -38.61 13.10
C THR A 177 34.38 -39.96 12.47
N PRO A 178 35.68 -40.27 12.27
CA PRO A 178 36.09 -41.51 11.62
C PRO A 178 35.98 -42.67 12.61
N SER A 179 34.82 -43.33 12.68
CA SER A 179 34.75 -44.66 13.30
C SER A 179 35.22 -45.69 12.27
N THR A 180 36.26 -46.43 12.62
CA THR A 180 36.85 -47.55 11.86
C THR A 180 35.79 -48.48 11.26
N PRO A 181 35.98 -48.97 10.02
CA PRO A 181 34.97 -49.79 9.35
C PRO A 181 34.92 -51.18 9.96
N LYS A 182 33.80 -51.51 10.63
CA LYS A 182 33.43 -52.91 10.89
C LYS A 182 32.91 -53.53 9.59
N LYS A 183 33.61 -54.57 9.10
CA LYS A 183 33.21 -55.41 7.97
C LYS A 183 31.75 -55.87 8.13
N ARG A 184 30.86 -55.47 7.20
CA ARG A 184 29.58 -56.15 6.97
C ARG A 184 29.79 -57.17 5.84
N PRO A 185 29.30 -58.41 5.97
CA PRO A 185 29.35 -59.37 4.87
C PRO A 185 28.38 -58.89 3.77
N ALA A 186 28.85 -58.96 2.54
CA ALA A 186 28.09 -58.65 1.35
C ALA A 186 26.96 -59.66 1.18
N PHE A 187 25.73 -59.24 1.37
CA PHE A 187 24.53 -59.77 0.72
C PHE A 187 23.40 -58.78 1.07
N VAL A 188 22.53 -58.47 0.12
CA VAL A 188 21.43 -57.49 0.23
C VAL A 188 21.82 -56.03 -0.05
N ASP A 189 22.62 -55.82 -1.09
CA ASP A 189 22.50 -54.66 -1.97
C ASP A 189 22.74 -55.17 -3.39
N LEU A 190 21.64 -55.42 -4.11
CA LEU A 190 21.49 -55.78 -5.53
C LEU A 190 20.07 -56.38 -5.58
N ILE A 191 18.99 -55.59 -5.59
CA ILE A 191 18.41 -55.00 -6.79
C ILE A 191 17.44 -53.88 -6.34
N SER A 192 17.78 -52.61 -6.60
CA SER A 192 16.83 -51.47 -6.63
C SER A 192 15.80 -51.63 -7.76
N PRO A 193 14.75 -50.79 -7.94
CA PRO A 193 14.08 -49.80 -7.08
C PRO A 193 12.54 -50.02 -7.04
N LYS A 194 11.81 -49.48 -6.05
CA LYS A 194 10.36 -49.21 -6.23
C LYS A 194 9.99 -47.81 -5.74
N ARG A 195 9.68 -46.94 -6.70
CA ARG A 195 8.91 -45.70 -6.48
C ARG A 195 7.59 -45.77 -7.24
N SER A 196 6.65 -44.96 -6.73
CA SER A 196 5.37 -44.49 -7.30
C SER A 196 4.17 -45.43 -7.03
N ARG A 197 2.96 -44.97 -6.66
CA ARG A 197 2.28 -43.66 -6.66
C ARG A 197 1.35 -43.58 -5.44
N ILE A 198 1.17 -42.41 -4.84
CA ILE A 198 0.06 -42.14 -3.91
C ILE A 198 -1.02 -41.42 -4.73
N ASN A 199 -2.20 -42.02 -4.84
CA ASN A 199 -3.39 -41.40 -5.42
C ASN A 199 -3.95 -40.38 -4.43
N TYR A 200 -4.30 -39.19 -4.90
CA TYR A 200 -5.21 -38.29 -4.21
C TYR A 200 -6.61 -38.55 -4.74
N ASP A 201 -7.49 -39.12 -3.91
CA ASP A 201 -8.93 -39.13 -4.18
C ASP A 201 -9.51 -37.78 -3.75
N PHE A 202 -10.05 -37.04 -4.72
CA PHE A 202 -10.99 -35.96 -4.45
C PHE A 202 -12.38 -36.57 -4.33
N PHE A 203 -13.04 -36.38 -3.18
CA PHE A 203 -14.47 -36.64 -3.04
C PHE A 203 -15.25 -35.36 -3.38
N GLU A 204 -16.31 -35.53 -4.17
CA GLU A 204 -17.42 -34.57 -4.35
C GLU A 204 -18.19 -34.34 -3.04
#